data_AF-A0A520X6F0-F1
#
_entry.id   AF-A0A520X6F0-F1
#
_cell.length_a   1.000
_cell.length_b   1.000
_cell.length_c   1.000
_cell.angle_alpha   90.00
_cell.angle_beta   90.00
_cell.angle_gamma   90.00
#
_symmetry.space_group_name_H-M   'P 1'
#
loop_
_entity.id
_entity.type
_entity.pdbx_description
1 polymer ?
#
loop_
_entity_poly.entity_id
_entity_poly.type
_entity_poly.pdbx_seq_one_letter_code
_entity_poly.pdbx_strand_id
1 'polypeptide(L)'
;MDLAVNTLIFVVDSALDVLPIVIFLFAFQWLVIGEGMPNGGKIIVGFLFVVVGLGLFLEGLEQSLFPLGRMMAEQLTHPEFLLDAVEHAVTEFTWRDFYWVYIFAATV
;
A
#
# COMPACT_ATOMS: atom_id res chain seq x y z
N MET A 1 7.82 19.56 14.01
CA MET A 1 7.34 20.15 12.74
C MET A 1 7.43 19.12 11.61
N ASP A 2 8.44 18.24 11.63
CA ASP A 2 8.69 17.26 10.56
C ASP A 2 7.57 16.23 10.38
N LEU A 3 6.93 15.76 11.46
CA LEU A 3 5.81 14.82 11.38
C LEU A 3 4.62 15.40 10.58
N ALA A 4 4.24 16.65 10.85
CA ALA A 4 3.12 17.28 10.16
C ALA A 4 3.41 17.52 8.67
N VAL A 5 4.67 17.77 8.33
CA VAL A 5 5.11 17.94 6.93
C VAL A 5 5.10 16.60 6.21
N ASN A 6 5.58 15.53 6.84
CA ASN A 6 5.59 14.19 6.24
C ASN A 6 4.19 13.66 6.00
N THR A 7 3.28 13.76 6.98
CA THR A 7 1.89 13.34 6.80
C THR A 7 1.19 14.17 5.71
N LEU A 8 1.51 15.45 5.57
CA LEU A 8 0.97 16.28 4.48
C LEU A 8 1.48 15.81 3.11
N ILE A 9 2.77 15.44 2.99
CA ILE A 9 3.35 14.89 1.76
C ILE A 9 2.65 13.58 1.39
N PHE A 10 2.47 12.65 2.33
CA PHE A 10 1.77 11.40 2.08
C PHE A 10 0.33 11.61 1.60
N VAL A 11 -0.40 12.55 2.20
CA VAL A 11 -1.77 12.89 1.76
C VAL A 11 -1.76 13.47 0.34
N VAL A 12 -0.77 14.29 -0.02
CA VAL A 12 -0.64 14.86 -1.36
C VAL A 12 -0.28 13.79 -2.40
N ASP A 13 0.67 12.91 -2.10
CA ASP A 13 1.06 11.82 -3.00
C ASP A 13 -0.11 10.85 -3.21
N SER A 14 -0.82 10.50 -2.14
CA SER A 14 -2.06 9.72 -2.19
C SER A 14 -3.12 10.40 -3.07
N ALA A 15 -3.23 11.73 -3.03
CA ALA A 15 -4.15 12.47 -3.88
C ALA A 15 -3.75 12.37 -5.36
N LEU A 16 -2.45 12.43 -5.66
CA LEU A 16 -1.90 12.29 -7.00
C LEU A 16 -2.11 10.87 -7.55
N ASP A 17 -2.05 9.83 -6.71
CA ASP A 17 -2.32 8.44 -7.11
C ASP A 17 -3.80 8.22 -7.50
N VAL A 18 -4.72 8.93 -6.86
CA VAL A 18 -6.17 8.82 -7.16
C VAL A 18 -6.60 9.78 -8.29
N LEU A 19 -5.80 10.82 -8.58
CA LEU A 19 -6.08 11.80 -9.64
C LEU A 19 -6.38 11.17 -11.01
N PRO A 20 -5.66 10.14 -11.51
CA PRO A 20 -5.98 9.49 -12.78
C PRO A 20 -7.38 8.88 -12.79
N ILE A 21 -7.81 8.29 -11.67
CA ILE A 21 -9.13 7.70 -11.51
C ILE A 21 -10.21 8.79 -11.51
N VAL A 22 -9.97 9.90 -10.81
CA VAL A 22 -10.84 11.09 -10.83
C VAL A 22 -11.01 11.58 -12.26
N ILE A 23 -9.89 11.86 -12.93
CA ILE A 23 -9.87 12.40 -14.29
C ILE A 23 -10.63 11.46 -15.22
N PHE A 24 -10.38 10.16 -15.11
CA PHE A 24 -11.08 9.15 -15.91
C PHE A 24 -12.60 9.19 -15.68
N LEU A 25 -13.05 9.22 -14.42
CA LEU A 25 -14.48 9.26 -14.07
C LEU A 25 -15.17 10.51 -14.63
N PHE A 26 -14.56 11.68 -14.44
CA PHE A 26 -15.11 12.94 -14.95
C PHE A 26 -15.07 13.01 -16.48
N ALA A 27 -14.00 12.53 -17.10
CA ALA A 27 -13.90 12.43 -18.56
C ALA A 27 -14.99 11.51 -19.11
N PHE A 28 -15.23 10.34 -18.51
CA PHE A 28 -16.28 9.43 -18.96
C PHE A 28 -17.69 10.01 -18.78
N GLN A 29 -17.97 10.65 -17.63
CA GLN A 29 -19.27 11.28 -17.42
C GLN A 29 -19.56 12.36 -18.45
N TRP A 30 -18.58 13.22 -18.74
CA TRP A 30 -18.81 14.36 -19.63
C TRP A 30 -18.68 14.03 -21.11
N LEU A 31 -17.66 13.25 -21.52
CA LEU A 31 -17.40 12.94 -22.93
C LEU A 31 -18.18 11.73 -23.46
N VAL A 32 -18.44 10.72 -22.62
CA VAL A 32 -19.06 9.46 -23.07
C VAL A 32 -20.54 9.40 -22.72
N ILE A 33 -20.91 9.69 -21.48
CA ILE A 33 -22.31 9.60 -21.01
C ILE A 33 -23.10 10.85 -21.44
N GLY A 34 -22.46 12.03 -21.50
CA GLY A 34 -23.07 13.27 -21.98
C GLY A 34 -24.11 13.87 -21.02
N GLU A 35 -24.23 13.33 -19.81
CA GLU A 35 -25.09 13.89 -18.75
C GLU A 35 -24.27 14.76 -17.80
N GLY A 36 -24.83 15.91 -17.41
CA GLY A 36 -24.24 16.73 -16.36
C GLY A 36 -24.26 15.98 -15.02
N MET A 37 -23.15 16.02 -14.28
CA MET A 37 -23.00 15.27 -13.03
C MET A 37 -24.01 15.76 -11.96
N PRO A 38 -25.03 14.95 -11.60
CA PRO A 38 -25.94 15.31 -10.53
C PRO A 38 -25.20 15.26 -9.19
N ASN A 39 -25.29 16.32 -8.39
CA ASN A 39 -24.61 16.46 -7.10
C ASN A 39 -23.06 16.56 -7.13
N GLY A 40 -22.46 17.18 -8.15
CA GLY A 40 -20.99 17.35 -8.23
C GLY A 40 -20.33 17.87 -6.94
N GLY A 41 -20.99 18.78 -6.19
CA GLY A 41 -20.50 19.24 -4.89
C GLY A 41 -20.37 18.14 -3.84
N LYS A 42 -21.32 17.19 -3.76
CA LYS A 42 -21.22 16.04 -2.84
C LYS A 42 -20.07 15.12 -3.24
N ILE A 43 -19.80 15.01 -4.53
CA ILE A 43 -18.75 14.14 -5.06
C ILE A 43 -17.37 14.73 -4.77
N ILE A 44 -17.19 16.04 -4.95
CA ILE A 44 -15.95 16.73 -4.56
C ILE A 44 -15.68 16.58 -3.06
N VAL A 45 -16.69 16.76 -2.22
CA VAL A 45 -16.56 16.56 -0.76
C VAL A 45 -16.21 15.11 -0.42
N GLY A 46 -16.86 14.14 -1.05
CA GLY A 46 -16.51 12.73 -0.90
C GLY A 46 -15.07 12.44 -1.31
N PHE A 47 -14.60 13.05 -2.41
CA PHE A 47 -13.23 12.90 -2.87
C PHE A 47 -12.20 13.46 -1.90
N LEU A 48 -12.48 14.63 -1.33
CA LEU A 48 -11.67 15.21 -0.24
C LEU A 48 -11.56 14.26 0.95
N PHE A 49 -12.67 13.68 1.39
CA PHE A 49 -12.65 12.69 2.48
C PHE A 49 -11.87 11.42 2.13
N VAL A 50 -11.96 10.95 0.88
CA VAL A 50 -11.18 9.78 0.41
C VAL A 50 -9.68 10.08 0.44
N VAL A 51 -9.24 11.23 -0.07
CA VAL A 51 -7.82 11.62 -0.10
C VAL A 51 -7.26 11.74 1.32
N VAL A 52 -7.98 12.44 2.20
CA VAL A 52 -7.58 12.56 3.62
C VAL A 52 -7.55 11.21 4.30
N GLY A 53 -8.57 10.37 4.08
CA GLY A 53 -8.65 9.03 4.62
C GLY A 53 -7.53 8.13 4.14
N LEU A 54 -7.18 8.18 2.84
CA LEU A 54 -6.12 7.37 2.24
C LEU A 54 -4.75 7.77 2.80
N GLY A 55 -4.45 9.06 2.91
CA GLY A 55 -3.20 9.52 3.50
C GLY A 55 -3.05 9.15 4.98
N LEU A 56 -4.11 9.32 5.78
CA LEU A 56 -4.11 8.90 7.19
C LEU A 56 -4.03 7.37 7.35
N PHE A 57 -4.66 6.62 6.45
CA PHE A 57 -4.60 5.16 6.43
C PHE A 57 -3.18 4.67 6.12
N LEU A 58 -2.54 5.22 5.08
CA LEU A 58 -1.17 4.84 4.71
C LEU A 58 -0.16 5.19 5.79
N GLU A 59 -0.25 6.38 6.38
CA GLU A 59 0.57 6.77 7.55
C GLU A 59 0.38 5.76 8.71
N GLY A 60 -0.86 5.38 9.00
CA GLY A 60 -1.17 4.37 10.01
C GLY A 60 -0.56 3.00 9.71
N LEU A 61 -0.60 2.56 8.45
CA LEU A 61 0.02 1.32 8.00
C LEU A 61 1.55 1.37 8.12
N GLU A 62 2.16 2.48 7.72
CA GLU A 62 3.62 2.66 7.78
C GLU A 62 4.15 2.68 9.21
N GLN A 63 3.35 3.11 10.18
CA GLN A 63 3.72 3.04 11.60
C GLN A 63 3.45 1.68 12.25
N SER A 64 2.57 0.85 11.67
CA SER A 64 2.11 -0.39 12.32
C SER A 64 2.33 -1.63 11.45
N LEU A 65 1.48 -1.83 10.44
CA LEU A 65 1.40 -3.06 9.67
C LEU A 65 2.62 -3.28 8.77
N PHE A 66 3.17 -2.23 8.18
CA PHE A 66 4.37 -2.35 7.34
C PHE A 66 5.65 -2.65 8.14
N PRO A 67 5.94 -1.98 9.27
CA PRO A 67 7.05 -2.37 10.14
C PRO A 67 6.92 -3.81 10.62
N LEU A 68 5.71 -4.23 11.02
CA LEU A 68 5.45 -5.61 11.40
C LEU A 68 5.76 -6.58 10.25
N GLY A 69 5.24 -6.30 9.06
CA GLY A 69 5.49 -7.12 7.87
C GLY A 69 6.98 -7.20 7.51
N ARG A 70 7.73 -6.10 7.60
CA ARG A 70 9.18 -6.08 7.37
C ARG A 70 9.93 -6.91 8.41
N MET A 71 9.63 -6.74 9.70
CA MET A 71 10.26 -7.53 10.76
C MET A 71 10.00 -9.04 10.58
N MET A 72 8.78 -9.42 10.20
CA MET A 72 8.46 -10.82 9.94
C MET A 72 9.19 -11.36 8.70
N ALA A 73 9.24 -10.59 7.61
CA ALA A 73 9.99 -10.96 6.41
C ALA A 73 11.50 -11.10 6.69
N GLU A 74 12.07 -10.20 7.50
CA GLU A 74 13.46 -10.28 7.97
C GLU A 74 13.71 -11.55 8.80
N GLN A 75 12.80 -11.91 9.71
CA GLN A 75 12.90 -13.15 10.48
C GLN A 75 12.84 -14.40 9.61
N LEU A 76 11.93 -14.43 8.62
CA LEU A 76 11.77 -15.57 7.71
C LEU A 76 12.93 -15.73 6.71
N THR A 77 13.69 -14.66 6.48
CA THR A 77 14.87 -14.67 5.58
C THR A 77 16.19 -14.79 6.35
N HIS A 78 16.14 -14.80 7.69
CA HIS A 78 17.35 -14.85 8.52
C HIS A 78 18.09 -16.19 8.33
N PRO A 79 19.43 -16.20 8.14
CA PRO A 79 20.18 -17.43 7.91
C PRO A 79 19.99 -18.48 9.00
N GLU A 80 19.91 -18.07 10.27
CA GLU A 80 19.65 -19.02 11.37
C GLU A 80 18.28 -19.69 11.24
N PHE A 81 17.24 -18.97 10.82
CA PHE A 81 15.91 -19.55 10.57
C PHE A 81 15.94 -20.53 9.40
N LEU A 82 16.64 -20.19 8.32
CA LEU A 82 16.77 -21.04 7.13
C LEU A 82 17.58 -22.32 7.42
N LEU A 83 18.62 -22.22 8.25
CA LEU A 83 19.48 -23.35 8.63
C LEU A 83 18.81 -24.28 9.65
N ASP A 84 17.99 -23.75 10.56
CA ASP A 84 17.24 -24.56 11.53
C ASP A 84 15.98 -25.19 10.91
N ALA A 85 15.36 -24.52 9.93
CA ALA A 85 14.20 -25.04 9.20
C ALA A 85 14.57 -26.09 8.13
N VAL A 86 15.79 -26.06 7.61
CA VAL A 86 16.29 -26.97 6.59
C VAL A 86 17.44 -27.76 7.20
N GLU A 87 17.15 -28.95 7.74
CA GLU A 87 18.07 -29.93 8.37
C GLU A 87 19.30 -30.35 7.52
N HIS A 88 19.54 -29.72 6.37
CA HIS A 88 20.62 -30.03 5.46
C HIS A 88 21.78 -29.07 5.66
N ALA A 89 23.01 -29.59 5.68
CA ALA A 89 24.21 -28.76 5.54
C ALA A 89 24.18 -28.07 4.17
N VAL A 90 23.59 -26.87 4.11
CA VAL A 90 23.40 -26.10 2.88
C VAL A 90 24.76 -25.60 2.41
N THR A 91 25.27 -26.16 1.31
CA THR A 91 26.48 -25.69 0.63
C THR A 91 26.22 -24.43 -0.22
N GLU A 92 24.99 -24.23 -0.70
CA GLU A 92 24.55 -23.06 -1.48
C GLU A 92 23.04 -22.77 -1.29
N PHE A 93 22.66 -21.50 -1.08
CA PHE A 93 21.25 -21.09 -0.97
C PHE A 93 20.55 -21.11 -2.32
N THR A 94 19.37 -21.73 -2.39
CA THR A 94 18.50 -21.76 -3.56
C THR A 94 17.21 -20.98 -3.28
N TRP A 95 16.58 -20.38 -4.30
CA TRP A 95 15.30 -19.65 -4.17
C TRP A 95 14.18 -20.44 -3.47
N ARG A 96 14.24 -21.78 -3.50
CA ARG A 96 13.27 -22.66 -2.83
C ARG A 96 13.38 -22.61 -1.31
N ASP A 97 14.53 -22.26 -0.74
CA ASP A 97 14.72 -22.18 0.71
C ASP A 97 13.90 -21.03 1.32
N PHE A 98 13.55 -20.04 0.49
CA PHE A 98 12.69 -18.92 0.85
C PHE A 98 11.18 -19.20 0.67
N TYR A 99 10.78 -20.46 0.51
CA TYR A 99 9.37 -20.84 0.31
C TYR A 99 8.41 -20.26 1.37
N TRP A 100 8.88 -20.18 2.62
CA TRP A 100 8.11 -19.60 3.72
C TRP A 100 7.77 -18.12 3.54
N VAL A 101 8.61 -17.35 2.83
CA VAL A 101 8.32 -15.95 2.50
C VAL A 101 7.13 -15.86 1.55
N TYR A 102 7.03 -16.77 0.59
CA TYR A 102 5.90 -16.82 -0.35
C TYR A 102 4.60 -17.24 0.32
N ILE A 103 4.64 -18.20 1.27
CA ILE A 103 3.45 -18.56 2.06
C ILE A 103 2.99 -17.36 2.88
N PHE A 104 3.91 -16.72 3.60
CA PHE A 104 3.60 -15.54 4.40
C PHE A 104 2.94 -14.45 3.56
N ALA A 105 3.54 -14.11 2.41
CA ALA A 105 3.00 -13.11 1.48
C ALA A 105 1.63 -13.48 0.90
N ALA A 106 1.30 -14.78 0.78
CA ALA A 106 -0.01 -15.23 0.30
C ALA A 106 -1.11 -15.18 1.38
N THR A 107 -0.73 -15.11 2.67
CA THR A 107 -1.66 -15.13 3.81
C THR A 107 -1.98 -13.75 4.39
N VAL A 108 -1.25 -12.72 3.96
CA VAL A 108 -1.41 -11.30 4.35
C VAL A 108 -2.20 -10.57 3.27
#